data_AF-A0A6A6Z2P3-F1
#
_entry.id   AF-A0A6A6Z2P3-F1
#
_cell.length_a   1.000
_cell.length_b   1.000
_cell.length_c   1.000
_cell.angle_alpha   90.00
_cell.angle_beta   90.00
_cell.angle_gamma   90.00
#
_symmetry.space_group_name_H-M   'P 1'
#
loop_
_entity.id
_entity.type
_entity.pdbx_description
1 polymer ?
#
loop_
_entity_poly.entity_id
_entity_poly.type
_entity_poly.pdbx_seq_one_letter_code
_entity_poly.pdbx_strand_id
1 'polypeptide(L)'
;MLGRLEMSVEECIDAYKKMMEQVFEKRANRSFIGVLGGVKPRFSSKALEDAILEVIRGRGISVDGKLENGTRPRCKVFVCTKVQ
;
A
#
# COMPACT_ATOMS: atom_id res chain seq x y z
N MET A 1 11.61 -1.47 -2.79
CA MET A 1 11.07 -0.42 -3.70
C MET A 1 10.32 0.71 -2.97
N LEU A 2 10.83 1.19 -1.83
CA LEU A 2 10.58 2.52 -1.27
C LEU A 2 11.87 2.85 -0.50
N GLY A 3 12.47 4.01 -0.73
CA GLY A 3 13.85 4.29 -0.31
C GLY A 3 14.13 3.96 1.16
N ARG A 4 13.22 4.36 2.05
CA ARG A 4 13.32 4.11 3.50
C ARG A 4 12.97 2.69 3.95
N LEU A 5 12.23 1.91 3.14
CA LEU A 5 11.96 0.52 3.48
C LEU A 5 13.21 -0.35 3.29
N GLU A 6 14.13 0.03 2.40
CA GLU A 6 15.41 -0.65 2.14
C GLU A 6 15.29 -2.17 1.89
N MET A 7 14.23 -2.58 1.19
CA MET A 7 13.96 -3.98 0.90
C MET A 7 14.70 -4.46 -0.36
N SER A 8 15.20 -5.71 -0.34
CA SER A 8 15.69 -6.43 -1.52
C SER A 8 14.56 -6.66 -2.54
N VAL A 9 14.91 -7.13 -3.73
CA VAL A 9 13.91 -7.45 -4.77
C VAL A 9 13.01 -8.60 -4.31
N GLU A 10 13.59 -9.64 -3.73
CA GLU A 10 12.89 -10.81 -3.21
C GLU A 10 11.93 -10.42 -2.07
N GLU A 11 12.42 -9.64 -1.10
CA GLU A 11 11.59 -9.13 0.00
C GLU A 11 10.41 -8.29 -0.54
N CYS A 12 10.63 -7.49 -1.59
CA CYS A 12 9.56 -6.70 -2.21
C CYS A 12 8.51 -7.59 -2.89
N ILE A 13 8.94 -8.65 -3.58
CA ILE A 13 8.03 -9.58 -4.25
C ILE A 13 7.17 -10.31 -3.20
N ASP A 14 7.77 -10.76 -2.11
CA ASP A 14 7.06 -11.50 -1.07
C ASP A 14 6.08 -10.60 -0.32
N ALA A 15 6.49 -9.39 0.05
CA ALA A 15 5.60 -8.40 0.66
C ALA A 15 4.45 -8.00 -0.29
N TYR A 16 4.73 -7.83 -1.58
CA TYR A 16 3.71 -7.57 -2.58
C TYR A 16 2.70 -8.71 -2.66
N LYS A 17 3.15 -9.97 -2.81
CA LYS A 17 2.25 -11.13 -2.88
C LYS A 17 1.33 -11.21 -1.67
N LYS A 18 1.89 -11.12 -0.46
CA LYS A 18 1.12 -11.16 0.79
C LYS A 18 0.11 -10.02 0.89
N MET A 19 0.53 -8.80 0.55
CA MET A 19 -0.35 -7.63 0.54
C MET A 19 -1.49 -7.82 -0.47
N MET A 20 -1.20 -8.28 -1.68
CA MET A 20 -2.20 -8.46 -2.73
C MET A 20 -3.21 -9.57 -2.38
N GLU A 21 -2.77 -10.66 -1.75
CA GLU A 21 -3.68 -11.67 -1.21
C GLU A 21 -4.69 -11.01 -0.25
N GLN A 22 -4.21 -10.29 0.76
CA GLN A 22 -5.08 -9.63 1.74
C GLN A 22 -6.02 -8.58 1.12
N VAL A 23 -5.53 -7.79 0.17
CA VAL A 23 -6.31 -6.70 -0.45
C VAL A 23 -7.41 -7.24 -1.37
N PHE A 24 -7.12 -8.33 -2.09
CA PHE A 24 -8.00 -8.82 -3.16
C PHE A 24 -8.78 -10.09 -2.78
N GLU A 25 -8.52 -10.72 -1.63
CA GLU A 25 -9.21 -11.94 -1.18
C GLU A 25 -10.73 -11.74 -1.08
N LYS A 26 -11.19 -10.60 -0.52
CA LYS A 26 -12.61 -10.32 -0.33
C LYS A 26 -13.04 -9.04 -1.03
N ARG A 27 -14.02 -9.18 -1.92
CA ARG A 27 -14.73 -8.03 -2.51
C ARG A 27 -15.58 -7.36 -1.43
N ALA A 28 -15.36 -6.07 -1.24
CA ALA A 28 -16.15 -5.26 -0.32
C ALA A 28 -17.58 -5.03 -0.84
N ASN A 29 -17.75 -5.02 -2.16
CA ASN A 29 -19.04 -4.84 -2.82
C ASN A 29 -19.28 -5.97 -3.83
N ARG A 30 -20.49 -6.55 -3.83
CA ARG A 30 -20.89 -7.57 -4.83
C ARG A 30 -21.18 -6.96 -6.20
N SER A 31 -21.58 -5.69 -6.26
CA SER A 31 -21.80 -4.92 -7.50
C SER A 31 -20.88 -3.70 -7.54
N PHE A 32 -20.41 -3.36 -8.75
CA PHE A 32 -19.57 -2.18 -8.99
C PHE A 32 -20.40 -0.91 -9.29
N ILE A 33 -21.74 -1.05 -9.35
CA ILE A 33 -22.69 0.05 -9.55
C ILE A 33 -23.43 0.27 -8.22
N GLY A 34 -23.42 1.51 -7.74
CA GLY A 34 -24.19 1.95 -6.58
C GLY A 34 -25.67 2.13 -6.91
N VAL A 35 -26.50 2.18 -5.85
CA VAL A 35 -27.97 2.34 -5.98
C VAL A 35 -28.35 3.60 -6.77
N LEU A 36 -27.50 4.64 -6.74
CA LEU A 36 -27.67 5.91 -7.45
C LEU A 36 -26.85 5.98 -8.77
N GLY A 37 -26.40 4.84 -9.32
CA GLY A 37 -25.67 4.79 -10.59
C GLY A 37 -24.16 5.14 -10.51
N GLY A 38 -23.66 5.58 -9.35
CA GLY A 38 -22.24 5.87 -9.15
C GLY A 38 -21.35 4.61 -9.11
N VAL A 39 -20.09 4.74 -9.52
CA VAL A 39 -19.10 3.65 -9.43
C VAL A 39 -18.69 3.42 -7.98
N LYS A 40 -18.76 2.17 -7.52
CA LYS A 40 -18.27 1.76 -6.20
C LYS A 40 -16.91 1.06 -6.30
N PRO A 41 -15.98 1.29 -5.36
CA PRO A 41 -14.76 0.52 -5.29
C PRO A 41 -15.09 -0.96 -5.04
N ARG A 42 -14.44 -1.86 -5.77
CA ARG A 42 -14.68 -3.32 -5.64
C ARG A 42 -14.03 -3.92 -4.39
N PHE A 43 -12.94 -3.32 -3.93
CA PHE A 43 -12.12 -3.79 -2.82
C PHE A 43 -12.07 -2.74 -1.72
N SER A 44 -11.76 -3.18 -0.51
CA SER A 44 -11.70 -2.31 0.67
C SER A 44 -10.41 -1.48 0.64
N SER A 45 -10.54 -0.15 0.63
CA SER A 45 -9.41 0.75 0.84
C SER A 45 -8.78 0.55 2.22
N LYS A 46 -9.59 0.16 3.21
CA LYS A 46 -9.10 -0.13 4.56
C LYS A 46 -8.23 -1.38 4.60
N ALA A 47 -8.57 -2.42 3.84
CA ALA A 47 -7.73 -3.60 3.72
C ALA A 47 -6.38 -3.27 3.07
N LEU A 48 -6.37 -2.38 2.08
CA LEU A 48 -5.14 -1.87 1.46
C LEU A 48 -4.29 -1.07 2.46
N GLU A 49 -4.91 -0.16 3.20
CA GLU A 49 -4.22 0.60 4.24
C GLU A 49 -3.60 -0.33 5.29
N ASP A 50 -4.38 -1.27 5.83
CA ASP A 50 -3.91 -2.18 6.87
C ASP A 50 -2.76 -3.07 6.39
N ALA A 51 -2.82 -3.56 5.15
CA ALA A 51 -1.75 -4.36 4.55
C ALA A 51 -0.46 -3.54 4.33
N ILE A 52 -0.55 -2.28 3.90
CA ILE A 52 0.60 -1.37 3.79
C ILE A 52 1.20 -1.11 5.18
N LEU A 53 0.36 -0.83 6.18
CA LEU A 53 0.80 -0.57 7.56
C LEU A 53 1.51 -1.78 8.16
N GLU A 54 1.07 -3.01 7.85
CA GLU A 54 1.76 -4.23 8.27
C GLU A 54 3.19 -4.30 7.71
N VAL A 55 3.37 -3.98 6.42
CA VAL A 55 4.71 -3.92 5.79
C VAL A 55 5.59 -2.88 6.48
N ILE A 56 5.05 -1.68 6.75
CA ILE A 56 5.80 -0.60 7.42
C ILE A 56 6.22 -1.02 8.84
N ARG A 57 5.30 -1.59 9.63
CA ARG A 57 5.58 -2.08 10.99
C ARG A 57 6.60 -3.22 10.98
N GLY A 58 6.51 -4.14 10.02
CA GLY A 58 7.45 -5.25 9.87
C GLY A 58 8.89 -4.78 9.61
N ARG A 59 9.08 -3.56 9.12
CA ARG A 59 10.40 -2.93 8.95
C ARG A 59 10.84 -2.09 10.16
N GLY A 60 10.07 -2.07 11.25
CA GLY A 60 10.38 -1.27 12.45
C GLY A 60 10.24 0.24 12.24
N ILE A 61 9.50 0.65 11.21
CA ILE A 61 9.31 2.07 10.87
C ILE A 61 8.00 2.54 11.52
N SER A 62 8.01 3.75 12.07
CA SER A 62 6.78 4.39 12.56
C SER A 62 5.79 4.59 11.41
N VAL A 63 4.54 4.19 11.61
CA VAL A 63 3.46 4.32 10.62
C VAL A 63 3.19 5.76 10.21
N ASP A 64 3.38 6.71 11.14
CA ASP A 64 3.24 8.15 10.90
C ASP A 64 4.59 8.80 10.52
N GLY A 65 5.64 7.99 10.39
CA GLY A 65 6.97 8.45 10.03
C GLY A 65 7.06 8.86 8.56
N LYS A 66 7.72 9.99 8.28
CA LYS A 66 7.99 10.42 6.91
C LYS A 66 8.79 9.37 6.14
N LEU A 67 8.35 8.95 4.96
CA LEU A 67 9.16 8.04 4.12
C LEU A 67 10.47 8.68 3.65
N GLU A 68 10.56 10.01 3.67
CA GLU A 68 11.81 10.77 3.52
C GLU A 68 12.44 10.96 4.91
N ASN A 69 13.71 10.57 5.06
CA ASN A 69 14.40 10.51 6.35
C ASN A 69 15.67 11.38 6.41
N GLY A 70 15.85 12.34 5.50
CA GLY A 70 17.01 13.23 5.45
C GLY A 70 18.31 12.58 4.99
N THR A 71 18.33 11.26 4.76
CA THR A 71 19.49 10.58 4.18
C THR A 71 19.57 10.87 2.68
N ARG A 72 20.76 10.80 2.08
CA ARG A 72 20.89 10.78 0.62
C ARG A 72 20.77 9.33 0.14
N PRO A 73 19.58 8.85 -0.27
CA PRO A 73 19.44 7.49 -0.72
C PRO A 73 20.24 7.28 -2.01
N ARG A 74 20.71 6.04 -2.23
CA ARG A 74 21.37 5.64 -3.49
C ARG A 74 20.49 5.91 -4.72
N CYS A 75 19.17 5.85 -4.55
CA CYS A 75 18.20 6.15 -5.59
C CYS A 75 17.18 7.16 -5.08
N LYS A 76 16.86 8.18 -5.88
CA LYS A 76 15.81 9.16 -5.57
C LYS A 76 14.45 8.52 -5.81
N VAL A 77 13.55 8.63 -4.84
CA VAL A 77 12.21 8.04 -4.91
C VAL A 77 11.16 9.14 -4.74
N PHE A 78 10.11 9.09 -5.55
CA PHE A 78 8.92 9.91 -5.41
C PHE A 78 7.68 9.04 -5.56
N VAL A 79 6.58 9.43 -4.90
CA VAL A 79 5.28 8.77 -5.01
C VAL A 79 4.27 9.82 -5.44
N CYS A 80 3.49 9.49 -6.47
CA CYS A 80 2.43 10.35 -6.95
C CYS A 80 1.09 9.86 -6.41
N THR A 81 0.26 10.81 -5.97
CA THR A 81 -1.15 10.56 -5.68
C THR A 81 -1.98 11.69 -6.27
N LYS A 82 -3.22 11.40 -6.63
CA LYS A 82 -4.21 12.41 -7.00
C LYS A 82 -5.09 12.63 -5.77
N VAL A 83 -5.24 13.89 -5.37
CA VAL A 83 -6.26 14.26 -4.38
C VAL A 83 -7.63 13.93 -4.97
N GLN A 84 -8.36 13.05 -4.30
CA GLN A 84 -9.69 12.60 -4.69
C GLN A 84 -10.75 13.60 -4.28
#